data_AF-A0A7S1ZJ76-F1
#
_entry.id   AF-A0A7S1ZJ76-F1
#
_cell.length_a   1.000
_cell.length_b   1.000
_cell.length_c   1.000
_cell.angle_alpha   90.00
_cell.angle_beta   90.00
_cell.angle_gamma   90.00
#
_symmetry.space_group_name_H-M   'P 1'
#
loop_
_entity.id
_entity.type
_entity.pdbx_description
1 polymer ?
#
loop_
_entity_poly.entity_id
_entity_poly.type
_entity_poly.pdbx_seq_one_letter_code
_entity_poly.pdbx_strand_id
1 'polypeptide(L)'
;TVCIAMSYLDRFLCTRAGIPALGNRKVFQLAAMSALYMAVKLFEKDFFEPEVIADLSRNSYTETDIVDMEMVILSALQWRVQPPTPLSFIRYFLALLPIKSEFDEEAKEMLLHLSRLHTE
;
A
#
# COMPACT_ATOMS: atom_id res chain seq x y z
N THR A 1 -1.24 4.27 4.15
CA THR A 1 -1.79 3.46 3.03
C THR A 1 -1.21 3.78 1.66
N VAL A 2 -0.99 5.05 1.31
CA VAL A 2 -0.48 5.45 -0.02
C VAL A 2 0.89 4.84 -0.35
N CYS A 3 1.83 4.81 0.61
CA CYS A 3 3.14 4.19 0.40
C CYS A 3 3.07 2.70 0.06
N ILE A 4 2.10 1.97 0.63
CA ILE A 4 1.87 0.55 0.35
C ILE A 4 1.34 0.38 -1.08
N ALA A 5 0.38 1.20 -1.49
CA ALA A 5 -0.15 1.20 -2.85
C ALA A 5 0.94 1.50 -3.89
N MET A 6 1.79 2.50 -3.64
CA MET A 6 2.93 2.80 -4.51
C MET A 6 3.90 1.61 -4.59
N SER A 7 4.21 0.97 -3.45
CA SER A 7 5.05 -0.23 -3.43
C SER A 7 4.48 -1.35 -4.29
N TYR A 8 3.17 -1.60 -4.27
CA TYR A 8 2.54 -2.59 -5.13
C TYR A 8 2.66 -2.23 -6.60
N LEU A 9 2.35 -0.98 -6.96
CA LEU A 9 2.42 -0.51 -8.33
C LEU A 9 3.85 -0.62 -8.87
N ASP A 10 4.84 -0.09 -8.16
CA ASP A 10 6.25 -0.12 -8.58
C ASP A 10 6.74 -1.56 -8.78
N ARG A 11 6.48 -2.44 -7.82
CA ARG A 11 6.86 -3.85 -7.91
C ARG A 11 6.15 -4.56 -9.05
N PHE A 12 4.86 -4.28 -9.27
CA PHE A 12 4.07 -4.85 -10.35
C PHE A 12 4.64 -4.44 -11.71
N LEU A 13 4.97 -3.17 -11.90
CA LEU A 13 5.55 -2.64 -13.13
C LEU A 13 6.90 -3.27 -13.48
N CYS A 14 7.65 -3.76 -12.49
CA CYS A 14 8.87 -4.53 -12.68
C CYS A 14 8.66 -6.00 -13.12
N THR A 15 7.41 -6.48 -13.16
CA THR A 15 7.09 -7.87 -13.58
C THR A 15 6.73 -7.95 -15.06
N ARG A 16 6.78 -9.16 -15.63
CA ARG A 16 6.31 -9.40 -17.01
C ARG A 16 4.84 -9.01 -17.21
N ALA A 17 4.00 -9.19 -16.20
CA ALA A 17 2.58 -8.82 -16.24
C ALA A 17 2.36 -7.29 -16.22
N GLY A 18 3.31 -6.54 -15.65
CA GLY A 18 3.25 -5.07 -15.58
C GLY A 18 3.82 -4.33 -16.78
N ILE A 19 4.62 -4.99 -17.64
CA ILE A 19 5.20 -4.37 -18.85
C ILE A 19 4.14 -3.67 -19.73
N PRO A 20 2.96 -4.25 -20.00
CA PRO A 20 1.92 -3.58 -20.79
C PRO A 20 1.46 -2.24 -20.20
N ALA A 21 1.52 -2.06 -18.88
CA ALA A 21 1.12 -0.84 -18.21
C ALA A 21 2.11 0.32 -18.47
N LEU A 22 3.40 0.05 -18.68
CA LEU A 22 4.41 1.09 -18.92
C LEU A 22 4.17 1.89 -20.21
N GLY A 23 3.60 1.24 -21.24
CA GLY A 23 3.30 1.86 -22.53
C GLY A 23 1.85 2.31 -22.70
N ASN A 24 0.97 2.01 -21.74
CA ASN A 24 -0.46 2.24 -21.88
C ASN A 24 -1.01 2.96 -20.66
N ARG A 25 -1.33 4.25 -20.84
CA ARG A 25 -1.84 5.13 -19.77
C ARG A 25 -3.10 4.59 -19.09
N LYS A 26 -4.02 3.94 -19.82
CA LYS A 26 -5.24 3.38 -19.23
C LYS A 26 -4.93 2.18 -18.34
N VAL A 27 -4.07 1.29 -18.82
CA VAL A 27 -3.65 0.11 -18.04
C VAL A 27 -2.84 0.53 -16.81
N PHE A 28 -1.95 1.51 -16.95
CA PHE A 28 -1.23 2.11 -15.81
C PHE A 28 -2.18 2.67 -14.76
N GLN A 29 -3.19 3.45 -15.20
CA GLN A 29 -4.16 4.04 -14.28
C GLN A 29 -5.00 2.96 -13.59
N LEU A 30 -5.47 1.95 -14.31
CA LEU A 30 -6.20 0.82 -13.73
C LEU A 30 -5.34 0.07 -12.70
N ALA A 31 -4.06 -0.19 -13.01
CA ALA A 31 -3.14 -0.82 -12.08
C ALA A 31 -2.91 0.04 -10.82
N ALA A 32 -2.76 1.37 -10.97
CA ALA A 32 -2.60 2.29 -9.85
C ALA A 32 -3.84 2.32 -8.95
N MET A 33 -5.04 2.38 -9.53
CA MET A 33 -6.31 2.34 -8.80
C MET A 33 -6.49 1.01 -8.05
N SER A 34 -6.16 -0.10 -8.71
CA SER A 34 -6.25 -1.45 -8.10
C SER A 34 -5.22 -1.63 -6.99
N ALA A 35 -4.01 -1.10 -7.14
CA ALA A 35 -3.00 -1.08 -6.09
C ALA A 35 -3.45 -0.27 -4.86
N LEU A 36 -4.13 0.86 -5.08
CA LEU A 36 -4.73 1.64 -3.99
C LEU A 36 -5.85 0.87 -3.30
N TYR A 37 -6.77 0.27 -4.07
CA TYR A 37 -7.83 -0.58 -3.53
C TYR A 37 -7.28 -1.71 -2.66
N MET A 38 -6.26 -2.43 -3.15
CA MET A 38 -5.59 -3.48 -2.38
C MET A 38 -5.01 -2.97 -1.05
N ALA A 39 -4.34 -1.83 -1.07
CA ALA A 39 -3.73 -1.26 0.14
C ALA A 39 -4.80 -0.86 1.17
N VAL A 40 -5.89 -0.24 0.71
CA VAL A 40 -7.03 0.11 1.57
C VAL A 40 -7.67 -1.15 2.16
N LYS A 41 -7.99 -2.13 1.31
CA LYS A 41 -8.64 -3.39 1.70
C LYS A 41 -7.85 -4.20 2.74
N LEU A 42 -6.52 -4.12 2.71
CA LEU A 42 -5.65 -4.91 3.60
C LEU A 42 -5.25 -4.18 4.89
N PHE A 43 -5.19 -2.85 4.90
CA PHE A 43 -4.58 -2.09 6.00
C PHE A 43 -5.50 -1.08 6.67
N GLU A 44 -6.60 -0.67 6.02
CA GLU A 44 -7.57 0.23 6.64
C GLU A 44 -8.61 -0.55 7.45
N LYS A 45 -9.08 0.06 8.55
CA LYS A 45 -10.11 -0.54 9.41
C LYS A 45 -11.51 -0.43 8.79
N ASP A 46 -11.76 0.63 8.06
CA ASP A 46 -13.04 0.88 7.43
C ASP A 46 -13.07 0.19 6.06
N PHE A 47 -14.07 -0.65 5.85
CA PHE A 47 -14.25 -1.40 4.61
C PHE A 47 -14.67 -0.44 3.50
N PHE A 48 -13.86 -0.32 2.45
CA PHE A 48 -14.23 0.39 1.24
C PHE A 48 -14.71 -0.62 0.20
N GLU A 49 -15.98 -0.47 -0.21
CA GLU A 49 -16.52 -1.21 -1.33
C GLU A 49 -15.77 -0.85 -2.63
N PRO A 50 -15.54 -1.81 -3.53
CA PRO A 50 -14.89 -1.56 -4.82
C PRO A 50 -15.52 -0.42 -5.63
N GLU A 51 -16.84 -0.24 -5.48
CA GLU A 51 -17.64 0.81 -6.12
C GLU A 51 -17.10 2.22 -5.79
N VAL A 52 -16.60 2.45 -4.57
CA VAL A 52 -16.02 3.72 -4.15
C VAL A 52 -14.75 4.05 -4.93
N ILE A 53 -13.92 3.04 -5.23
CA ILE A 53 -12.70 3.21 -6.03
C ILE A 53 -13.06 3.43 -7.51
N ALA A 54 -14.09 2.76 -8.02
CA ALA A 54 -14.60 2.96 -9.38
C ALA A 54 -15.13 4.39 -9.56
N ASP A 55 -15.88 4.91 -8.59
CA ASP A 55 -16.38 6.29 -8.56
C ASP A 55 -15.25 7.32 -8.54
N LEU A 56 -14.18 7.08 -7.78
CA LEU A 56 -12.97 7.93 -7.77
C LEU A 56 -12.31 8.02 -9.15
N SER A 57 -12.47 6.98 -9.98
CA SER A 57 -12.00 6.98 -11.36
C SER A 57 -12.89 7.78 -12.32
N ARG A 58 -13.97 8.40 -11.84
CA ARG A 58 -15.05 9.01 -12.63
C ARG A 58 -15.67 8.01 -13.62
N ASN A 59 -15.93 6.79 -13.15
CA ASN A 59 -16.48 5.69 -13.98
C ASN A 59 -15.63 5.37 -15.22
N SER A 60 -14.32 5.59 -15.14
CA SER A 60 -13.39 5.19 -16.20
C SER A 60 -13.17 3.67 -16.22
N TYR A 61 -13.41 3.01 -15.09
CA TYR A 61 -13.26 1.58 -14.88
C TYR A 61 -14.44 1.05 -14.05
N THR A 62 -14.84 -0.17 -14.36
CA THR A 62 -15.87 -0.90 -13.61
C THR A 62 -15.26 -1.57 -12.38
N GLU A 63 -16.11 -1.98 -11.43
CA GLU A 63 -15.69 -2.85 -10.32
C GLU A 63 -14.98 -4.11 -10.84
N THR A 64 -15.54 -4.73 -11.88
CA THR A 64 -14.95 -5.94 -12.50
C THR A 64 -13.55 -5.69 -13.03
N ASP A 65 -13.29 -4.53 -13.65
CA ASP A 65 -11.94 -4.19 -14.12
C ASP A 65 -10.94 -4.08 -12.97
N ILE A 66 -11.38 -3.53 -11.83
CA ILE A 66 -10.55 -3.36 -10.62
C ILE A 66 -10.24 -4.72 -9.98
N VAL A 67 -11.25 -5.59 -9.85
CA VAL A 67 -11.09 -6.93 -9.26
C VAL A 67 -10.22 -7.83 -10.15
N ASP A 68 -10.38 -7.76 -11.47
CA ASP A 68 -9.55 -8.52 -12.40
C ASP A 68 -8.09 -8.05 -12.35
N MET A 69 -7.86 -6.74 -12.31
CA MET A 69 -6.52 -6.17 -12.17
C MET A 69 -5.91 -6.47 -10.78
N GLU A 70 -6.70 -6.47 -9.70
CA GLU A 70 -6.27 -6.93 -8.38
C GLU A 70 -5.69 -8.34 -8.46
N MET A 71 -6.37 -9.28 -9.11
CA MET A 71 -5.90 -10.66 -9.26
C MET A 71 -4.62 -10.77 -10.09
N VAL A 72 -4.48 -9.95 -11.13
CA VAL A 72 -3.26 -9.85 -11.94
C VAL A 72 -2.08 -9.36 -11.09
N ILE A 73 -2.28 -8.29 -10.32
CA ILE A 73 -1.25 -7.73 -9.43
C ILE A 73 -0.88 -8.74 -8.35
N LEU A 74 -1.85 -9.35 -7.66
CA LEU A 74 -1.62 -10.36 -6.62
C LEU A 74 -0.79 -11.53 -7.14
N SER A 75 -1.15 -12.05 -8.31
CA SER A 75 -0.44 -13.15 -8.96
C SER A 75 0.99 -12.75 -9.33
N ALA A 76 1.17 -11.56 -9.91
CA ALA A 76 2.48 -11.04 -10.28
C ALA A 76 3.40 -10.81 -9.07
N LEU A 77 2.83 -10.37 -7.93
CA LEU A 77 3.53 -10.16 -6.67
C LEU A 77 3.67 -11.45 -5.84
N GLN A 78 3.19 -12.60 -6.34
CA GLN A 78 3.19 -13.88 -5.64
C GLN A 78 2.54 -13.78 -4.25
N TRP A 79 1.46 -12.99 -4.13
CA TRP A 79 0.75 -12.72 -2.89
C TRP A 79 1.61 -12.07 -1.78
N ARG A 80 2.80 -11.56 -2.10
CA ARG A 80 3.67 -10.85 -1.14
C ARG A 80 3.19 -9.42 -0.96
N VAL A 81 2.06 -9.27 -0.27
CA VAL A 81 1.35 -8.00 -0.06
C VAL A 81 1.64 -7.33 1.28
N GLN A 82 2.55 -7.86 2.08
CA GLN A 82 3.02 -7.21 3.31
C GLN A 82 4.38 -6.56 3.04
N PRO A 83 4.46 -5.36 2.43
CA PRO A 83 5.74 -4.74 2.19
C PRO A 83 6.36 -4.30 3.53
N PRO A 84 7.70 -4.34 3.66
CA PRO A 84 8.37 -3.70 4.77
C PRO A 84 8.03 -2.20 4.79
N THR A 85 7.25 -1.75 5.77
CA THR A 85 7.00 -0.32 5.99
C THR A 85 8.03 0.24 6.97
N PRO A 86 8.48 1.50 6.82
CA PRO A 86 9.37 2.14 7.80
C PRO A 86 8.80 2.08 9.22
N LEU A 87 7.48 2.24 9.37
CA LEU A 87 6.78 2.10 10.64
C LEU A 87 6.98 0.72 11.29
N SER A 88 7.02 -0.36 10.50
CA SER A 88 7.31 -1.70 11.00
C SER A 88 8.70 -1.78 11.62
N PHE A 89 9.70 -1.16 10.99
CA PHE A 89 11.07 -1.12 11.50
C PHE A 89 11.22 -0.23 12.73
N ILE A 90 10.51 0.89 12.80
CA ILE A 90 10.57 1.81 13.94
C ILE A 90 10.15 1.13 15.23
N ARG A 91 9.13 0.25 15.20
CA ARG A 91 8.75 -0.57 16.36
C ARG A 91 9.90 -1.46 16.83
N TYR A 92 10.61 -2.12 15.89
CA TYR A 92 11.77 -2.94 16.23
C TYR A 92 12.93 -2.10 16.77
N PHE A 93 13.21 -0.94 16.17
CA PHE A 93 14.26 -0.05 16.65
C PHE A 93 13.97 0.48 18.06
N LEU A 94 12.72 0.88 18.35
CA LEU A 94 12.31 1.31 19.69
C LEU A 94 12.44 0.18 20.72
N ALA A 95 12.13 -1.06 20.35
CA ALA A 95 12.29 -2.23 21.22
C ALA A 95 13.76 -2.60 21.48
N LEU A 96 14.67 -2.23 20.57
CA LEU A 96 16.11 -2.45 20.70
C LEU A 96 16.83 -1.32 21.46
N LEU A 97 16.13 -0.25 21.86
CA LEU A 97 16.74 0.82 22.65
C LEU A 97 17.20 0.29 24.02
N PRO A 98 18.39 0.70 24.50
CA PRO A 98 18.89 0.28 25.80
C PRO A 98 17.93 0.67 26.93
N ILE A 99 17.79 -0.18 27.95
CA ILE A 99 16.95 0.07 29.14
C ILE A 99 17.38 1.34 29.91
N LYS A 100 18.63 1.79 29.74
CA LYS A 100 19.18 3.03 30.31
C LYS A 100 19.10 4.24 29.37
N SER A 101 18.34 4.17 28.27
CA SER A 101 18.19 5.30 27.37
C SER A 101 17.44 6.45 28.05
N GLU A 102 17.74 7.68 27.68
CA GLU A 102 17.04 8.89 28.16
C GLU A 102 15.59 8.99 27.64
N PHE A 103 15.14 8.00 26.84
CA PHE A 103 13.82 7.98 26.25
C PHE A 103 12.85 7.24 27.18
N ASP A 104 11.98 8.00 27.83
CA ASP A 104 10.81 7.46 28.51
C ASP A 104 9.80 6.86 27.51
N GLU A 105 8.81 6.12 28.03
CA GLU A 105 7.78 5.52 27.19
C GLU A 105 6.93 6.56 26.45
N GLU A 106 6.83 7.78 26.98
CA GLU A 106 6.13 8.90 26.34
C GLU A 106 6.86 9.36 25.06
N ALA A 107 8.19 9.46 25.10
CA ALA A 107 9.00 9.77 23.93
C ALA A 107 8.93 8.67 22.87
N LYS A 108 8.86 7.40 23.26
CA LYS A 108 8.69 6.28 22.31
C LYS A 108 7.32 6.31 21.64
N GLU A 109 6.25 6.58 22.37
CA GLU A 109 4.91 6.75 21.81
C GLU A 109 4.82 7.97 20.88
N MET A 110 5.43 9.10 21.28
CA MET A 110 5.52 10.28 20.42
C MET A 110 6.28 10.00 19.12
N LEU A 111 7.41 9.28 19.18
CA LEU A 111 8.15 8.85 17.99
C LEU A 111 7.30 7.95 17.10
N LEU A 112 6.55 7.01 17.68
CA LEU A 112 5.66 6.13 16.92
C LEU A 112 4.51 6.90 16.27
N HIS A 113 3.94 7.86 16.99
CA HIS A 113 2.88 8.74 16.49
C HIS A 113 3.36 9.62 15.34
N LEU A 114 4.51 10.29 15.51
CA LEU A 114 5.14 11.06 14.43
C LEU A 114 5.47 10.19 13.23
N SER A 115 5.95 8.97 13.45
CA SER A 115 6.28 8.04 12.37
C SER A 115 5.06 7.68 11.55
N ARG A 116 3.91 7.41 12.20
CA ARG A 116 2.63 7.20 11.51
C ARG A 116 2.25 8.40 10.66
N LEU A 117 2.24 9.61 11.22
CA LEU A 117 1.89 10.84 10.49
C LEU A 117 2.73 11.09 9.23
N HIS A 118 3.99 10.66 9.23
CA HIS A 118 4.88 10.85 8.08
C HIS A 118 4.84 9.69 7.06
N THR A 119 4.26 8.53 7.41
CA THR A 119 4.27 7.34 6.54
C THR A 119 2.90 6.76 6.18
N GLU A 120 1.82 7.21 6.82
CA GLU A 120 0.43 6.80 6.56
C GLU A 120 -0.43 7.99 6.14
#